data_AF-A0A958J6L4-F1
#
_entry.id   AF-A0A958J6L4-F1
#
_cell.length_a   1.000
_cell.length_b   1.000
_cell.length_c   1.000
_cell.angle_alpha   90.00
_cell.angle_beta   90.00
_cell.angle_gamma   90.00
#
_symmetry.space_group_name_H-M   'P 1'
#
loop_
_entity.id
_entity.type
_entity.pdbx_description
1 polymer ?
#
loop_
_entity_poly.entity_id
_entity_poly.type
_entity_poly.pdbx_seq_one_letter_code
_entity_poly.pdbx_strand_id
1 'polypeptide(L)'
;PDLRRCSALARWGHDFPRAGTPDAELRGIEFALRELPPSNTMAIAAVLRLALQHFLSGRVWHGHYRAYLPALKQHVEPGLFWACLRELLHNAGRSRRISAAAWGRVFQFVYRERKQAPARSSGAPLPAEAPAGLREEIYQEELLRIYQAFDRAARNEIERSMTRDTRWLLPWREWKKRGSFLRQVADRWLRLRGQMA
;
A
#
# COMPACT_ATOMS: atom_id res chain seq x y z
N PRO A 1 2.17 -34.74 2.01
CA PRO A 1 2.63 -33.32 1.98
C PRO A 1 1.47 -32.34 2.19
N ASP A 2 0.38 -32.53 1.44
CA ASP A 2 -0.78 -31.61 1.48
C ASP A 2 -1.54 -31.63 2.81
N LEU A 3 -1.72 -32.78 3.45
CA LEU A 3 -2.38 -32.86 4.77
C LEU A 3 -1.61 -32.11 5.89
N ARG A 4 -0.27 -32.14 5.87
CA ARG A 4 0.56 -31.41 6.85
C ARG A 4 0.45 -29.90 6.63
N ARG A 5 0.43 -29.44 5.37
CA ARG A 5 0.26 -28.02 5.00
C ARG A 5 -1.14 -27.51 5.36
N CYS A 6 -2.18 -28.26 5.03
CA CYS A 6 -3.56 -27.93 5.40
C CYS A 6 -3.74 -27.88 6.92
N SER A 7 -3.13 -28.81 7.66
CA SER A 7 -3.18 -28.80 9.14
C SER A 7 -2.44 -27.60 9.74
N ALA A 8 -1.30 -27.20 9.17
CA ALA A 8 -0.57 -26.00 9.59
C ALA A 8 -1.35 -24.71 9.29
N LEU A 9 -1.97 -24.60 8.11
CA LEU A 9 -2.86 -23.49 7.75
C LEU A 9 -4.11 -23.43 8.64
N ALA A 10 -4.73 -24.57 8.96
CA ALA A 10 -5.90 -24.62 9.82
C ALA A 10 -5.59 -24.14 11.26
N ARG A 11 -4.37 -24.45 11.75
CA ARG A 11 -3.90 -24.01 13.07
C ARG A 11 -3.46 -22.55 13.11
N TRP A 12 -3.09 -21.98 11.96
CA TRP A 12 -2.59 -20.61 11.88
C TRP A 12 -3.56 -19.57 12.49
N GLY A 13 -4.88 -19.73 12.31
CA GLY A 13 -5.85 -18.82 12.93
C GLY A 13 -5.79 -18.79 14.47
N HIS A 14 -5.36 -19.89 15.10
CA HIS A 14 -5.14 -19.97 16.55
C HIS A 14 -3.72 -19.56 16.96
N ASP A 15 -2.73 -19.88 16.14
CA ASP A 15 -1.32 -19.63 16.42
C ASP A 15 -0.93 -18.15 16.14
N PHE A 16 -1.60 -17.48 15.21
CA PHE A 16 -1.30 -16.09 14.82
C PHE A 16 -1.48 -15.09 15.98
N PRO A 17 -2.61 -15.05 16.72
CA PRO A 17 -2.73 -14.18 17.90
C PRO A 17 -1.78 -14.57 19.04
N ARG A 18 -1.34 -15.84 19.09
CA ARG A 18 -0.44 -16.39 20.12
C ARG A 18 1.04 -16.18 19.81
N ALA A 19 1.37 -15.82 18.58
CA ALA A 19 2.75 -15.61 18.13
C ALA A 19 3.46 -14.53 18.96
N GLY A 20 2.70 -13.60 19.56
CA GLY A 20 3.12 -12.68 20.63
C GLY A 20 4.16 -11.64 20.23
N THR A 21 4.73 -11.77 19.02
CA THR A 21 5.78 -10.92 18.48
C THR A 21 5.46 -10.58 17.02
N PRO A 22 5.71 -9.33 16.58
CA PRO A 22 5.44 -8.91 15.20
C PRO A 22 6.17 -9.72 14.13
N ASP A 23 7.39 -10.18 14.41
CA ASP A 23 8.16 -10.99 13.46
C ASP A 23 7.57 -12.38 13.28
N ALA A 24 7.03 -12.97 14.35
CA ALA A 24 6.34 -14.25 14.26
C ALA A 24 4.98 -14.10 13.55
N GLU A 25 4.26 -12.99 13.77
CA GLU A 25 3.06 -12.64 13.00
C GLU A 25 3.36 -12.52 11.50
N LEU A 26 4.43 -11.79 11.13
CA LEU A 26 4.86 -11.63 9.73
C LEU A 26 5.24 -12.96 9.09
N ARG A 27 6.08 -13.76 9.74
CA ARG A 27 6.44 -15.09 9.24
C ARG A 27 5.21 -15.99 9.08
N GLY A 28 4.23 -15.85 9.96
CA GLY A 28 2.94 -16.53 9.84
C GLY A 28 2.14 -16.08 8.62
N ILE A 29 2.09 -14.78 8.34
CA ILE A 29 1.44 -14.22 7.15
C ILE A 29 2.14 -14.69 5.87
N GLU A 30 3.48 -14.62 5.81
CA GLU A 30 4.27 -15.09 4.67
C GLU A 30 4.06 -16.58 4.42
N PHE A 31 4.06 -17.37 5.50
CA PHE A 31 3.71 -18.79 5.44
C PHE A 31 2.30 -18.99 4.87
N ALA A 32 1.29 -18.29 5.39
CA ALA A 32 -0.09 -18.43 4.92
C ALA A 32 -0.22 -18.08 3.43
N LEU A 33 0.38 -16.99 2.98
CA LEU A 33 0.35 -16.58 1.57
C LEU A 33 1.07 -17.58 0.66
N ARG A 34 2.17 -18.18 1.11
CA ARG A 34 2.93 -19.16 0.32
C ARG A 34 2.23 -20.52 0.23
N GLU A 35 1.57 -20.96 1.29
CA GLU A 35 0.95 -22.29 1.33
C GLU A 35 -0.49 -22.31 0.80
N LEU A 36 -1.17 -21.16 0.72
CA LEU A 36 -2.51 -21.09 0.13
C LEU A 36 -2.46 -21.40 -1.38
N PRO A 37 -3.39 -22.21 -1.91
CA PRO A 37 -3.49 -22.43 -3.35
C PRO A 37 -3.75 -21.10 -4.08
N PRO A 38 -3.05 -20.80 -5.19
CA PRO A 38 -3.26 -19.57 -5.96
C PRO A 38 -4.71 -19.39 -6.45
N SER A 39 -5.45 -20.49 -6.63
CA SER A 39 -6.87 -20.49 -7.00
C SER A 39 -7.78 -19.95 -5.89
N ASN A 40 -7.33 -19.91 -4.63
CA ASN A 40 -8.11 -19.41 -3.50
C ASN A 40 -7.87 -17.91 -3.27
N THR A 41 -8.21 -17.11 -4.27
CA THR A 41 -7.99 -15.66 -4.29
C THR A 41 -8.66 -14.95 -3.11
N MET A 42 -9.81 -15.44 -2.63
CA MET A 42 -10.51 -14.88 -1.48
C MET A 42 -9.73 -15.05 -0.17
N ALA A 43 -9.17 -16.23 0.08
CA ALA A 43 -8.35 -16.47 1.28
C ALA A 43 -7.06 -15.65 1.23
N ILE A 44 -6.41 -15.60 0.06
CA ILE A 44 -5.22 -14.78 -0.17
C ILE A 44 -5.54 -13.30 0.10
N ALA A 45 -6.65 -12.79 -0.43
CA ALA A 45 -7.10 -11.41 -0.20
C ALA A 45 -7.36 -11.13 1.28
N ALA A 46 -7.99 -12.06 2.01
CA ALA A 46 -8.26 -11.90 3.43
C ALA A 46 -6.98 -11.82 4.27
N VAL A 47 -6.02 -12.72 4.03
CA VAL A 47 -4.70 -12.70 4.68
C VAL A 47 -3.95 -11.41 4.35
N LEU A 48 -4.00 -10.99 3.09
CA LEU A 48 -3.34 -9.77 2.63
C LEU A 48 -3.94 -8.51 3.26
N ARG A 49 -5.27 -8.42 3.36
CA ARG A 49 -5.95 -7.31 4.04
C ARG A 49 -5.55 -7.22 5.51
N LEU A 50 -5.51 -8.36 6.21
CA LEU A 50 -5.04 -8.41 7.60
C LEU A 50 -3.60 -7.88 7.72
N ALA A 51 -2.70 -8.36 6.86
CA ALA A 51 -1.30 -7.96 6.84
C ALA A 51 -1.11 -6.45 6.58
N LEU A 52 -1.87 -5.90 5.64
CA LEU A 52 -1.86 -4.48 5.29
C LEU A 52 -2.51 -3.62 6.39
N GLN A 53 -3.56 -4.11 7.06
CA GLN A 53 -4.17 -3.43 8.20
C GLN A 53 -3.19 -3.33 9.38
N HIS A 54 -2.46 -4.41 9.69
CA HIS A 54 -1.40 -4.38 10.70
C HIS A 54 -0.33 -3.33 10.35
N PHE A 55 0.09 -3.27 9.08
CA PHE A 55 1.02 -2.25 8.59
C PHE A 55 0.53 -0.81 8.80
N LEU A 56 -0.73 -0.55 8.43
CA LEU A 56 -1.34 0.78 8.55
C LEU A 56 -1.58 1.20 10.00
N SER A 57 -1.88 0.26 10.89
CA SER A 57 -2.06 0.55 12.33
C SER A 57 -0.77 0.93 13.05
N GLY A 58 0.39 0.76 12.40
CA GLY A 58 1.68 0.96 13.05
C GLY A 58 2.08 -0.18 14.00
N ARG A 59 1.28 -1.25 14.10
CA ARG A 59 1.69 -2.53 14.72
C ARG A 59 2.79 -3.27 13.97
N VAL A 60 3.24 -2.79 12.82
CA VAL A 60 4.47 -3.29 12.19
C VAL A 60 5.65 -2.44 12.68
N TRP A 61 6.48 -3.08 13.52
CA TRP A 61 7.43 -2.46 14.44
C TRP A 61 8.75 -2.03 13.79
N HIS A 62 9.52 -1.28 14.57
CA HIS A 62 10.79 -0.64 14.23
C HIS A 62 11.75 -1.58 13.46
N GLY A 63 12.23 -1.16 12.29
CA GLY A 63 13.28 -1.84 11.52
C GLY A 63 12.80 -2.54 10.25
N HIS A 64 11.68 -3.25 10.27
CA HIS A 64 11.31 -4.21 9.21
C HIS A 64 10.31 -3.69 8.16
N TYR A 65 9.69 -2.53 8.39
CA TYR A 65 8.65 -1.98 7.50
C TYR A 65 9.10 -1.75 6.05
N ARG A 66 10.41 -1.57 5.81
CA ARG A 66 10.97 -1.33 4.47
C ARG A 66 10.97 -2.57 3.59
N ALA A 67 11.08 -3.75 4.19
CA ALA A 67 11.05 -5.04 3.48
C ALA A 67 9.65 -5.68 3.51
N TYR A 68 8.79 -5.25 4.45
CA TYR A 68 7.46 -5.82 4.69
C TYR A 68 6.53 -5.82 3.46
N LEU A 69 6.18 -4.64 2.93
CA LEU A 69 5.28 -4.55 1.77
C LEU A 69 5.88 -5.21 0.51
N PRO A 70 7.19 -5.04 0.21
CA PRO A 70 7.83 -5.80 -0.87
C PRO A 70 7.74 -7.33 -0.71
N ALA A 71 7.96 -7.87 0.50
CA ALA A 71 7.88 -9.31 0.75
C ALA A 71 6.46 -9.84 0.52
N LEU A 72 5.45 -9.17 1.06
CA LEU A 72 4.04 -9.54 0.83
C LEU A 72 3.67 -9.53 -0.66
N LYS A 73 4.14 -8.52 -1.41
CA LYS A 73 3.90 -8.41 -2.84
C LYS A 73 4.48 -9.59 -3.63
N GLN A 74 5.60 -10.17 -3.20
CA GLN A 74 6.23 -11.31 -3.90
C GLN A 74 5.42 -12.61 -3.79
N HIS A 75 4.51 -12.72 -2.82
CA HIS A 75 3.73 -13.93 -2.57
C HIS A 75 2.33 -13.92 -3.20
N VAL A 76 1.94 -12.85 -3.89
CA VAL A 76 0.58 -12.69 -4.41
C VAL A 76 0.58 -12.18 -5.85
N GLU A 77 -0.53 -12.44 -6.54
CA GLU A 77 -0.78 -11.86 -7.86
C GLU A 77 -0.76 -10.31 -7.74
N PRO A 78 0.02 -9.59 -8.58
CA PRO A 78 0.21 -8.16 -8.39
C PRO A 78 -1.09 -7.35 -8.40
N GLY A 79 -2.06 -7.67 -9.27
CA GLY A 79 -3.35 -6.97 -9.31
C GLY A 79 -4.08 -7.04 -7.98
N LEU A 80 -4.13 -8.23 -7.37
CA LEU A 80 -4.74 -8.47 -6.07
C LEU A 80 -4.12 -7.63 -4.94
N PHE A 81 -2.78 -7.48 -4.94
CA PHE A 81 -2.10 -6.66 -3.93
C PHE A 81 -2.53 -5.21 -3.96
N TRP A 82 -2.50 -4.61 -5.15
CA TRP A 82 -2.86 -3.20 -5.30
C TRP A 82 -4.34 -2.95 -5.08
N ALA A 83 -5.22 -3.89 -5.44
CA ALA A 83 -6.64 -3.83 -5.12
C ALA A 83 -6.88 -3.82 -3.60
N CYS A 84 -6.24 -4.73 -2.86
CA CYS A 84 -6.37 -4.78 -1.40
C CYS A 84 -5.80 -3.52 -0.72
N LEU A 85 -4.67 -2.99 -1.21
CA LEU A 85 -4.10 -1.75 -0.70
C LEU A 85 -5.03 -0.55 -0.94
N ARG A 86 -5.63 -0.45 -2.13
CA ARG A 86 -6.60 0.61 -2.45
C ARG A 86 -7.83 0.56 -1.55
N GLU A 87 -8.41 -0.63 -1.39
CA GLU A 87 -9.58 -0.86 -0.52
C GLU A 87 -9.29 -0.40 0.92
N LEU A 88 -8.13 -0.79 1.46
CA LEU A 88 -7.73 -0.40 2.81
C LEU A 88 -7.46 1.09 2.95
N LEU A 89 -6.79 1.71 1.98
CA LEU A 89 -6.58 3.16 2.00
C LEU A 89 -7.90 3.93 1.97
N HIS A 90 -8.87 3.45 1.19
CA HIS A 90 -10.21 4.02 1.14
C HIS A 90 -10.93 3.93 2.51
N ASN A 91 -10.88 2.76 3.16
CA ASN A 91 -11.49 2.54 4.47
C ASN A 91 -10.77 3.29 5.61
N ALA A 92 -9.44 3.36 5.53
CA ALA A 92 -8.62 4.03 6.53
C ALA A 92 -8.72 5.56 6.44
N GLY A 93 -8.88 6.10 5.22
CA GLY A 93 -9.19 7.52 4.99
C GLY A 93 -10.54 7.96 5.59
N ARG A 94 -11.54 7.05 5.62
CA ARG A 94 -12.84 7.30 6.26
C ARG A 94 -12.78 7.25 7.79
N SER A 95 -11.91 6.44 8.36
CA SER A 95 -11.86 6.17 9.81
C SER A 95 -10.89 7.05 10.61
N ARG A 96 -10.13 7.96 9.96
CA ARG A 96 -9.13 8.87 10.57
C ARG A 96 -8.06 8.17 11.44
N ARG A 97 -7.85 6.86 11.28
CA ARG A 97 -6.97 6.05 12.14
C ARG A 97 -5.54 5.80 11.60
N ILE A 98 -5.15 6.44 10.50
CA ILE A 98 -3.78 6.28 9.95
C ILE A 98 -2.84 7.25 10.66
N SER A 99 -1.83 6.73 11.34
CA SER A 99 -0.76 7.57 11.91
C SER A 99 0.09 8.22 10.84
N ALA A 100 0.69 9.38 11.14
CA ALA A 100 1.59 10.07 10.21
C ALA A 100 2.75 9.19 9.74
N ALA A 101 3.29 8.37 10.65
CA ALA A 101 4.34 7.41 10.35
C ALA A 101 3.88 6.32 9.36
N ALA A 102 2.70 5.72 9.58
CA ALA A 102 2.15 4.72 8.66
C ALA A 102 1.88 5.32 7.28
N TRP A 103 1.31 6.53 7.24
CA TRP A 103 1.07 7.26 6.00
C TRP A 103 2.36 7.50 5.21
N GLY A 104 3.39 8.03 5.87
CA GLY A 104 4.69 8.28 5.24
C GLY A 104 5.28 7.01 4.63
N ARG A 105 5.15 5.86 5.31
CA ARG A 105 5.62 4.57 4.79
C ARG A 105 4.85 4.10 3.55
N VAL A 106 3.52 4.26 3.52
CA VAL A 106 2.72 3.94 2.33
C VAL A 106 3.16 4.80 1.15
N PHE A 107 3.26 6.11 1.35
CA PHE A 107 3.70 7.02 0.29
C PHE A 107 5.07 6.62 -0.28
N GLN A 108 6.04 6.36 0.60
CA GLN A 108 7.39 5.94 0.21
C GLN A 108 7.38 4.66 -0.61
N PHE A 109 6.58 3.68 -0.20
CA PHE A 109 6.43 2.41 -0.92
C PHE A 109 5.83 2.63 -2.31
N VAL A 110 4.65 3.25 -2.40
CA VAL A 110 3.96 3.47 -3.69
C VAL A 110 4.82 4.31 -4.65
N TYR A 111 5.53 5.32 -4.14
CA TYR A 111 6.45 6.12 -4.96
C TYR A 111 7.60 5.29 -5.54
N ARG A 112 8.22 4.40 -4.76
CA ARG A 112 9.30 3.52 -5.23
C ARG A 112 8.80 2.56 -6.30
N GLU A 113 7.66 1.93 -6.05
CA GLU A 113 7.02 0.99 -6.99
C GLU A 113 6.64 1.64 -8.32
N ARG A 114 6.32 2.94 -8.29
CA ARG A 114 6.09 3.75 -9.50
C ARG A 114 7.38 4.07 -10.24
N LYS A 115 8.49 4.31 -9.52
CA LYS A 115 9.78 4.68 -10.11
C LYS A 115 10.60 3.49 -10.60
N GLN A 116 10.37 2.30 -10.06
CA GLN A 116 10.89 1.06 -10.61
C GLN A 116 10.26 0.86 -11.99
N ALA A 117 11.05 1.13 -13.03
CA ALA A 117 10.70 0.73 -14.39
C ALA A 117 10.46 -0.78 -14.42
N PRO A 118 9.57 -1.30 -15.31
CA PRO A 118 9.51 -2.74 -15.55
C PRO A 118 10.93 -3.20 -15.87
N ALA A 119 11.44 -4.19 -15.13
CA ALA A 119 12.80 -4.65 -15.30
C ALA A 119 12.95 -5.20 -16.72
N ARG A 120 13.44 -4.38 -17.64
CA ARG A 120 13.89 -4.83 -18.97
C ARG A 120 15.23 -5.53 -18.76
N SER A 121 15.23 -6.79 -18.34
CA SER A 121 16.44 -7.61 -18.38
C SER A 121 16.12 -9.09 -18.29
N SER A 122 16.73 -9.84 -19.21
CA SER A 122 16.61 -11.28 -19.49
C SER A 122 15.29 -11.65 -20.13
N GLY A 123 15.32 -12.37 -21.25
CA GLY A 123 14.17 -12.84 -22.04
C GLY A 123 13.25 -13.84 -21.32
N ALA A 124 13.13 -13.75 -19.99
CA ALA A 124 12.10 -14.40 -19.22
C ALA A 124 10.79 -13.61 -19.40
N PRO A 125 9.63 -14.28 -19.52
CA PRO A 125 8.36 -13.60 -19.52
C PRO A 125 8.25 -12.74 -18.25
N LEU A 126 7.99 -11.44 -18.44
CA LEU A 126 7.75 -10.51 -17.33
C LEU A 126 6.64 -11.11 -16.46
N PRO A 127 6.83 -11.25 -15.14
CA PRO A 127 5.73 -11.67 -14.26
C PRO A 127 4.58 -10.71 -14.47
N ALA A 128 3.34 -11.23 -14.55
CA ALA A 128 2.14 -10.45 -14.82
C ALA A 128 2.08 -9.21 -13.91
N GLU A 129 2.53 -8.06 -14.40
CA GLU A 129 2.60 -6.85 -13.61
C GLU A 129 1.18 -6.35 -13.38
N ALA A 130 0.93 -5.77 -12.20
CA ALA A 130 -0.31 -5.06 -11.96
C ALA A 130 -0.49 -4.00 -13.05
N PRO A 131 -1.72 -3.75 -13.54
CA PRO A 131 -1.99 -2.76 -14.57
C PRO A 131 -1.27 -1.47 -14.18
N ALA A 132 -0.35 -0.99 -15.00
CA ALA A 132 0.45 0.21 -14.68
C ALA A 132 -0.46 1.40 -14.27
N GLY A 133 -1.70 1.41 -14.76
CA GLY A 133 -2.76 2.33 -14.35
C GLY A 133 -3.10 2.30 -12.86
N LEU A 134 -3.26 1.12 -12.23
CA LEU A 134 -3.72 1.04 -10.83
C LEU A 134 -2.68 1.59 -9.83
N ARG A 135 -1.39 1.36 -10.10
CA ARG A 135 -0.28 1.94 -9.32
C ARG A 135 -0.28 3.46 -9.41
N GLU A 136 -0.46 3.98 -10.62
CA GLU A 136 -0.47 5.42 -10.88
C GLU A 136 -1.72 6.08 -10.30
N GLU A 137 -2.90 5.47 -10.42
CA GLU A 137 -4.16 5.93 -9.81
C GLU A 137 -4.04 6.05 -8.29
N ILE A 138 -3.51 5.03 -7.61
CA ILE A 138 -3.31 5.07 -6.17
C ILE A 138 -2.38 6.23 -5.80
N TYR A 139 -1.29 6.41 -6.54
CA TYR A 139 -0.30 7.45 -6.27
C TYR A 139 -0.81 8.87 -6.55
N GLN A 140 -1.48 9.07 -7.69
CA GLN A 140 -1.89 10.39 -8.17
C GLN A 140 -3.19 10.86 -7.52
N GLU A 141 -4.16 9.97 -7.33
CA GLU A 141 -5.52 10.34 -6.94
C GLU A 141 -5.82 9.93 -5.50
N GLU A 142 -5.72 8.63 -5.18
CA GLU A 142 -6.19 8.11 -3.89
C GLU A 142 -5.37 8.65 -2.72
N LEU A 143 -4.04 8.55 -2.80
CA LEU A 143 -3.18 9.06 -1.73
C LEU A 143 -3.34 10.57 -1.54
N LEU A 144 -3.47 11.32 -2.64
CA LEU A 144 -3.61 12.77 -2.58
C LEU A 144 -4.96 13.17 -1.97
N ARG A 145 -6.03 12.49 -2.36
CA ARG A 145 -7.38 12.70 -1.80
C ARG A 145 -7.41 12.46 -0.30
N ILE A 146 -6.86 11.34 0.17
CA ILE A 146 -6.82 11.01 1.59
C ILE A 146 -5.96 12.03 2.35
N TYR A 147 -4.80 12.43 1.80
CA TYR A 147 -3.97 13.47 2.41
C TYR A 147 -4.73 14.80 2.59
N GLN A 148 -5.51 15.21 1.61
CA GLN A 148 -6.30 16.44 1.67
C GLN A 148 -7.46 16.37 2.66
N ALA A 149 -7.97 15.16 2.95
CA ALA A 149 -9.03 14.93 3.93
C ALA A 149 -8.52 14.96 5.38
N PHE A 150 -7.21 14.87 5.62
CA PHE A 150 -6.65 15.03 6.96
C PHE A 150 -6.77 16.47 7.47
N ASP A 151 -6.96 16.60 8.78
CA ASP A 151 -6.93 17.91 9.43
C ASP A 151 -5.52 18.55 9.36
N ARG A 152 -5.42 19.80 9.80
CA ARG A 152 -4.15 20.55 9.76
C ARG A 152 -3.08 19.92 10.65
N ALA A 153 -3.45 19.36 11.81
CA ALA A 153 -2.50 18.80 12.77
C ALA A 153 -1.85 17.52 12.21
N ALA A 154 -2.67 16.60 11.70
CA ALA A 154 -2.23 15.36 11.07
C ALA A 154 -1.38 15.64 9.82
N ARG A 155 -1.76 16.61 8.98
CA ARG A 155 -0.92 17.02 7.84
C ARG A 155 0.43 17.58 8.28
N ASN A 156 0.49 18.43 9.29
CA ASN A 156 1.75 18.94 9.83
C ASN A 156 2.64 17.83 10.40
N GLU A 157 2.06 16.81 11.03
CA GLU A 157 2.80 15.65 11.52
C GLU A 157 3.36 14.81 10.37
N ILE A 158 2.55 14.52 9.36
CA ILE A 158 2.97 13.83 8.13
C ILE A 158 4.11 14.62 7.46
N GLU A 159 3.94 15.93 7.30
CA GLU A 159 4.96 16.79 6.69
C GLU A 159 6.27 16.73 7.46
N ARG A 160 6.23 16.87 8.79
CA ARG A 160 7.42 16.73 9.65
C ARG A 160 8.08 15.37 9.48
N SER A 161 7.31 14.29 9.45
CA SER A 161 7.84 12.94 9.25
C SER A 161 8.50 12.77 7.88
N MET A 162 7.90 13.31 6.83
CA MET A 162 8.40 13.19 5.45
C MET A 162 9.59 14.10 5.16
N THR A 163 9.69 15.25 5.82
CA THR A 163 10.81 16.19 5.63
C THR A 163 12.02 15.87 6.49
N ARG A 164 11.89 15.01 7.51
CA ARG A 164 13.02 14.55 8.35
C ARG A 164 14.03 13.69 7.58
N ASP A 165 13.57 12.89 6.61
CA ASP A 165 14.46 12.11 5.74
C ASP A 165 14.64 12.86 4.41
N THR A 166 15.83 13.44 4.22
CA THR A 166 16.17 14.29 3.08
C THR A 166 15.97 13.61 1.74
N ARG A 167 16.05 12.28 1.67
CA ARG A 167 15.77 11.49 0.46
C ARG A 167 14.34 11.68 -0.05
N TRP A 168 13.42 12.03 0.84
CA TRP A 168 12.00 12.16 0.54
C TRP A 168 11.52 13.59 0.45
N LEU A 169 12.34 14.57 0.84
CA LEU A 169 11.95 15.98 0.86
C LEU A 169 11.49 16.49 -0.52
N LEU A 170 12.31 16.26 -1.55
CA LEU A 170 12.01 16.71 -2.91
C LEU A 170 10.84 15.94 -3.53
N PRO A 171 10.82 14.58 -3.54
CA PRO A 171 9.67 13.80 -3.99
C PRO A 171 8.35 14.21 -3.33
N TRP A 172 8.38 14.45 -2.01
CA TRP A 172 7.23 14.87 -1.24
C TRP A 172 6.72 16.26 -1.64
N ARG A 173 7.62 17.24 -1.77
CA ARG A 173 7.27 18.61 -2.19
C ARG A 173 6.65 18.63 -3.59
N GLU A 174 7.23 17.91 -4.53
CA GLU A 174 6.73 17.81 -5.91
C GLU A 174 5.35 17.14 -5.95
N TRP A 175 5.19 16.04 -5.23
CA TRP A 175 3.92 15.32 -5.17
C TRP A 175 2.79 16.18 -4.59
N LYS A 176 3.01 16.90 -3.49
CA LYS A 176 1.99 17.78 -2.87
C LYS A 176 1.50 18.89 -3.81
N LYS A 177 2.39 19.44 -4.64
CA LYS A 177 2.03 20.50 -5.62
C LYS A 177 1.06 20.01 -6.70
N ARG A 178 1.00 18.69 -6.96
CA ARG A 178 0.10 18.10 -7.95
C ARG A 178 -1.37 18.39 -7.67
N GLY A 179 -1.79 18.47 -6.40
CA GLY A 179 -3.17 18.79 -6.06
C GLY A 179 -3.60 20.21 -6.42
N SER A 180 -2.66 21.16 -6.47
CA SER A 180 -2.90 22.51 -6.99
C SER A 180 -3.01 22.48 -8.51
N PHE A 181 -2.16 21.71 -9.18
CA PHE A 181 -2.18 21.56 -10.64
C PHE A 181 -3.46 20.87 -11.14
N LEU A 182 -3.86 19.75 -10.53
CA LEU A 182 -5.08 19.01 -10.90
C LEU A 182 -6.33 19.87 -10.72
N ARG A 183 -6.40 20.65 -9.63
CA ARG A 183 -7.48 21.64 -9.43
C ARG A 183 -7.44 22.75 -10.48
N GLN A 184 -6.28 23.33 -10.76
CA GLN A 184 -6.14 24.35 -11.81
C GLN A 184 -6.57 23.84 -13.19
N VAL A 185 -6.24 22.59 -13.54
CA VAL A 185 -6.67 21.96 -14.79
C VAL A 185 -8.17 21.71 -14.80
N ALA A 186 -8.74 21.15 -13.72
CA ALA A 186 -10.18 20.93 -13.60
C ALA A 186 -10.97 22.25 -13.65
N ASP A 187 -10.54 23.28 -12.92
CA ASP A 187 -11.15 24.60 -12.89
C ASP A 187 -11.03 25.33 -14.24
N ARG A 188 -9.91 25.14 -14.95
CA ARG A 188 -9.75 25.66 -16.32
C ARG A 188 -10.67 24.92 -17.29
N TRP A 189 -10.81 23.61 -17.17
CA TRP A 189 -11.68 22.80 -18.01
C TRP A 189 -13.16 23.12 -17.79
N LEU A 190 -13.58 23.31 -16.53
CA LEU A 190 -14.94 23.75 -16.19
C LEU A 190 -15.24 25.17 -16.71
N ARG A 191 -14.28 26.10 -16.61
CA ARG A 191 -14.42 27.44 -17.21
C ARG A 191 -14.55 27.39 -18.73
N LEU A 192 -13.77 26.55 -19.41
CA LEU A 192 -13.87 26.38 -20.87
C LEU A 192 -15.21 25.76 -21.29
N ARG A 193 -15.77 24.83 -20.51
CA ARG A 193 -17.12 24.29 -20.75
C ARG A 193 -18.24 25.28 -20.45
N GLY A 194 -18.11 26.09 -19.39
CA GLY A 194 -19.08 27.12 -19.03
C GLY A 194 -19.09 28.35 -19.96
N GLN A 195 -18.10 28.48 -20.84
CA GLN A 195 -18.04 29.51 -21.89
C GLN A 195 -18.64 29.05 -23.24
N MET A 196 -19.08 27.79 -23.33
CA MET A 196 -19.73 27.22 -24.52
C MET A 196 -21.26 27.04 -24.37
N ALA A 197 -21.85 27.62 -23.32
CA ALA A 197 -23.30 27.72 -23.11
C ALA A 197 -23.72 29.19 -23.21
#